data_AF-A0A833SSA9-F1
#
_entry.id   AF-A0A833SSA9-F1
#
_cell.length_a   1.000
_cell.length_b   1.000
_cell.length_c   1.000
_cell.angle_alpha   90.00
_cell.angle_beta   90.00
_cell.angle_gamma   90.00
#
_symmetry.space_group_name_H-M   'P 1'
#
loop_
_entity.id
_entity.type
_entity.pdbx_description
1 polymer ?
#
loop_
_entity_poly.entity_id
_entity_poly.type
_entity_poly.pdbx_seq_one_letter_code
_entity_poly.pdbx_strand_id
1 'polypeptide(L)'
;MMQVWSNDQFVAPLHRVVASKEAARFSAPFFYSPSYDVQVEPIVVKPGDVPNYRPISWCQFRLARFQGNYADLGKENQIGDYKIHGPIDFGNS
;
A
#
# COMPACT_ATOMS: atom_id res chain seq x y z
N MET A 1 1.28 1.98 3.47
CA MET A 1 2.37 2.97 3.37
C MET A 1 3.63 2.59 4.14
N MET A 2 3.53 1.89 5.27
CA MET A 2 4.70 1.49 6.05
C MET A 2 5.79 0.76 5.23
N GLN A 3 5.42 -0.11 4.29
CA GLN A 3 6.38 -0.78 3.40
C GLN A 3 7.21 0.19 2.56
N VAL A 4 6.59 1.27 2.06
CA VAL A 4 7.29 2.31 1.30
C VAL A 4 8.22 3.10 2.22
N TRP A 5 7.71 3.60 3.36
CA TRP A 5 8.51 4.37 4.32
C TRP A 5 9.70 3.57 4.84
N SER A 6 9.50 2.30 5.16
CA SER A 6 10.57 1.43 5.68
C SER A 6 11.51 0.90 4.61
N ASN A 7 11.31 1.31 3.35
CA ASN A 7 12.11 0.85 2.21
C ASN A 7 12.18 -0.69 2.13
N ASP A 8 11.03 -1.36 2.27
CA ASP A 8 10.84 -2.83 2.32
C ASP A 8 11.33 -3.56 3.57
N GLN A 9 11.78 -2.88 4.63
CA GLN A 9 12.09 -3.57 5.88
C GLN A 9 10.84 -4.16 6.54
N PHE A 10 9.68 -3.53 6.34
CA PHE A 10 8.37 -4.10 6.68
C PHE A 10 7.58 -4.37 5.41
N VAL A 11 6.94 -5.54 5.31
CA VAL A 11 6.12 -5.92 4.15
C VAL A 11 4.63 -5.84 4.52
N ALA A 12 3.82 -5.30 3.60
CA ALA A 12 2.37 -5.22 3.77
C ALA A 12 1.77 -6.64 3.78
N PRO A 13 1.05 -7.04 4.84
CA PRO A 13 0.54 -8.39 4.95
C PRO A 13 -0.62 -8.64 3.99
N LEU A 14 -0.48 -9.68 3.17
CA LEU A 14 -1.58 -10.26 2.42
C LEU A 14 -2.58 -10.91 3.37
N HIS A 15 -3.85 -10.54 3.24
CA HIS A 15 -4.92 -11.07 4.08
C HIS A 15 -6.20 -11.24 3.27
N ARG A 16 -7.03 -12.22 3.67
CA ARG A 16 -8.34 -12.51 3.08
C ARG A 16 -9.33 -12.92 4.16
N VAL A 17 -10.61 -12.74 3.87
CA VAL A 17 -11.70 -13.23 4.71
C VAL A 17 -12.36 -14.43 4.03
N VAL A 18 -12.66 -15.47 4.80
CA VAL A 18 -13.46 -16.61 4.36
C VAL A 18 -14.84 -16.51 4.99
N ALA A 19 -15.89 -16.63 4.17
CA ALA A 19 -17.27 -16.60 4.65
C ALA A 19 -17.58 -17.84 5.52
N SER A 20 -18.22 -17.63 6.67
CA SER A 20 -18.73 -18.72 7.53
C SER A 20 -20.16 -19.07 7.12
N LYS A 21 -20.48 -20.37 7.17
CA LYS A 21 -21.85 -20.87 6.95
C LYS A 21 -22.60 -21.08 8.27
N GLU A 22 -21.88 -21.05 9.38
CA GLU A 22 -22.34 -21.44 10.72
C GLU A 22 -22.83 -20.25 11.52
N ALA A 23 -22.17 -19.10 11.40
CA ALA A 23 -22.50 -17.90 12.16
C ALA A 23 -22.12 -16.61 11.43
N ALA A 24 -22.87 -15.55 11.70
CA ALA A 24 -22.48 -14.20 11.27
C ALA A 24 -21.20 -13.76 11.99
N ARG A 25 -20.22 -13.28 11.22
CA ARG A 25 -18.96 -12.73 11.73
C ARG A 25 -18.91 -11.23 11.51
N PHE A 26 -18.68 -10.48 12.59
CA PHE A 26 -18.53 -9.03 12.55
C PHE A 26 -17.08 -8.63 12.83
N SER A 27 -16.57 -7.65 12.11
CA SER A 27 -15.23 -7.06 12.35
C SER A 27 -15.21 -5.62 11.87
N ALA A 28 -14.48 -4.75 12.57
CA ALA A 28 -14.30 -3.35 12.20
C ALA A 28 -12.80 -3.06 12.00
N PRO A 29 -12.29 -3.06 10.75
CA PRO A 29 -10.88 -2.74 10.51
C PRO A 29 -10.61 -1.25 10.73
N PHE A 30 -9.48 -0.94 11.36
CA PHE A 30 -9.00 0.42 11.56
C PHE A 30 -7.66 0.63 10.84
N PHE A 31 -7.53 1.76 10.14
CA PHE A 31 -6.32 2.12 9.41
C PHE A 31 -5.84 3.50 9.85
N TYR A 32 -4.69 3.54 10.54
CA TYR A 32 -4.02 4.80 10.81
C TYR A 32 -3.22 5.23 9.58
N SER A 33 -3.72 6.27 8.91
CA SER A 33 -3.20 6.74 7.62
C SER A 33 -2.47 8.07 7.74
N PRO A 34 -1.55 8.40 6.82
CA PRO A 34 -0.96 9.73 6.74
C PRO A 34 -2.03 10.83 6.54
N SER A 35 -1.67 12.07 6.86
CA SER A 35 -2.43 13.26 6.43
C SER A 35 -2.39 13.40 4.91
N TYR A 36 -3.42 14.01 4.30
CA TYR A 36 -3.60 14.07 2.85
C TYR A 36 -2.48 14.82 2.11
N ASP A 37 -1.87 15.81 2.76
CA ASP A 37 -0.77 16.62 2.24
C ASP A 37 0.60 15.91 2.27
N VAL A 38 0.67 14.72 2.87
CA VAL A 38 1.93 13.97 2.98
C VAL A 38 2.37 13.38 1.64
N GLN A 39 3.65 13.60 1.33
CA GLN A 39 4.40 12.83 0.36
C GLN A 39 5.05 11.64 1.07
N VAL A 40 4.72 10.42 0.65
CA VAL A 40 5.28 9.20 1.21
C VAL A 40 6.48 8.77 0.37
N GLU A 41 7.65 8.75 0.97
CA GLU A 41 8.91 8.38 0.31
C GLU A 41 9.76 7.47 1.20
N PRO A 42 10.66 6.65 0.63
CA PRO A 42 11.50 5.76 1.45
C PRO A 42 12.39 6.53 2.42
N ILE A 43 12.37 6.11 3.68
CA ILE A 43 13.30 6.58 4.71
C ILE A 43 14.58 5.76 4.55
N VAL A 44 15.59 6.36 3.95
CA VAL A 44 16.95 5.81 3.82
C VAL A 44 17.83 6.35 4.93
N VAL A 45 18.44 5.46 5.72
CA VAL A 45 19.10 5.85 6.99
C VAL A 45 20.60 5.55 6.96
N LYS A 46 21.03 4.47 6.32
CA LYS A 46 22.43 4.06 6.31
C LYS A 46 23.18 4.63 5.10
N PRO A 47 24.48 4.92 5.23
CA PRO A 47 25.31 5.22 4.08
C PRO A 47 25.25 4.09 3.05
N GLY A 48 24.87 4.42 1.81
CA GLY A 48 24.72 3.45 0.72
C GLY A 48 23.31 2.88 0.56
N ASP A 49 22.36 3.18 1.45
CA ASP A 49 20.95 2.85 1.22
C ASP A 49 20.42 3.65 0.02
N VAL A 50 19.72 2.97 -0.88
CA VAL A 50 19.03 3.58 -2.03
C VAL A 50 17.52 3.41 -1.89
N PRO A 51 16.72 4.38 -2.34
CA PRO A 51 15.27 4.27 -2.29
C PRO A 51 14.77 3.20 -3.27
N ASN A 52 13.89 2.31 -2.82
CA ASN A 52 13.26 1.29 -3.66
C ASN A 52 12.00 1.79 -4.36
N TYR A 53 11.47 2.96 -3.96
CA TYR A 53 10.23 3.54 -4.48
C TYR A 53 10.42 5.01 -4.85
N ARG A 54 9.67 5.49 -5.85
CA ARG A 54 9.46 6.92 -6.10
C ARG A 54 8.55 7.51 -5.01
N PRO A 55 8.64 8.81 -4.71
CA PRO A 55 7.70 9.49 -3.83
C PRO A 55 6.25 9.32 -4.30
N ILE A 56 5.34 9.16 -3.34
CA ILE A 56 3.91 8.93 -3.56
C ILE A 56 3.10 10.03 -2.86
N SER A 57 2.33 10.81 -3.61
CA SER A 57 1.34 11.70 -3.00
C SER A 57 0.23 10.86 -2.37
N TRP A 58 0.09 10.93 -1.03
CA TRP A 58 -0.88 10.11 -0.33
C TRP A 58 -2.32 10.41 -0.75
N CYS A 59 -2.68 11.69 -0.92
CA CYS A 59 -4.00 12.08 -1.38
C CYS A 59 -4.35 11.47 -2.74
N GLN A 60 -3.47 11.64 -3.73
CA GLN A 60 -3.70 11.13 -5.09
C GLN A 60 -3.77 9.61 -5.10
N PHE A 61 -2.83 8.95 -4.41
CA PHE A 61 -2.79 7.49 -4.34
C PHE A 61 -4.06 6.91 -3.70
N ARG A 62 -4.51 7.49 -2.58
CA ARG A 62 -5.72 7.05 -1.87
C ARG A 62 -6.99 7.30 -2.70
N LEU A 63 -7.08 8.45 -3.37
CA LEU A 63 -8.20 8.77 -4.24
C LEU A 63 -8.33 7.76 -5.38
N ALA A 64 -7.22 7.45 -6.05
CA ALA A 64 -7.20 6.47 -7.14
C ALA A 64 -7.60 5.07 -6.67
N ARG A 65 -7.09 4.61 -5.51
CA ARG A 65 -7.53 3.34 -4.92
C ARG A 65 -9.02 3.32 -4.56
N PHE A 66 -9.54 4.41 -4.00
CA PHE A 66 -10.95 4.48 -3.65
C PHE A 66 -11.85 4.42 -4.89
N GLN A 67 -11.46 5.08 -5.98
CA GLN A 67 -12.19 5.04 -7.26
C GLN A 67 -12.22 3.62 -7.85
N GLY A 68 -11.08 2.91 -7.82
CA GLY A 68 -11.01 1.50 -8.27
C GLY A 68 -11.83 0.52 -7.42
N ASN A 69 -12.05 0.80 -6.14
CA ASN A 69 -12.90 -0.03 -5.29
C ASN A 69 -14.39 0.08 -5.62
N TYR A 70 -14.83 1.25 -6.11
CA TYR A 70 -16.24 1.50 -6.43
C TYR A 70 -16.59 1.12 -7.87
N ALA A 71 -15.66 1.34 -8.79
CA ALA A 71 -15.84 1.05 -10.21
C ALA A 71 -14.65 0.27 -10.75
N ASP A 72 -14.94 -0.76 -11.54
CA ASP A 72 -13.91 -1.53 -12.24
C ASP A 72 -13.38 -0.71 -13.43
N LEU A 73 -12.42 0.16 -13.14
CA LEU A 73 -11.84 1.14 -14.08
C LEU A 73 -10.51 0.66 -14.69
N GLY A 74 -10.20 -0.63 -14.57
CA GLY A 74 -8.95 -1.23 -15.07
C GLY A 74 -7.96 -1.54 -13.95
N LYS A 75 -6.66 -1.41 -14.24
CA LYS A 75 -5.60 -1.78 -13.28
C LYS A 75 -5.74 -0.98 -11.98
N GLU A 76 -5.83 -1.66 -10.85
CA GLU A 76 -5.81 -1.03 -9.53
C GLU A 76 -4.46 -0.35 -9.29
N ASN A 77 -4.48 0.85 -8.72
CA ASN A 77 -3.27 1.57 -8.34
C ASN A 77 -2.57 0.86 -7.16
N GLN A 78 -1.37 0.32 -7.37
CA GLN A 78 -0.62 -0.42 -6.35
C GLN A 78 0.70 0.29 -5.98
N ILE A 79 1.23 0.05 -4.78
CA ILE A 79 2.54 0.63 -4.42
C ILE A 79 3.69 0.07 -5.29
N GLY A 80 3.49 -1.10 -5.91
CA GLY A 80 4.44 -1.66 -6.87
C GLY A 80 4.61 -0.82 -8.12
N ASP A 81 3.60 -0.03 -8.51
CA ASP A 81 3.69 0.90 -9.65
C ASP A 81 4.72 2.02 -9.44
N TYR A 82 5.11 2.24 -8.18
CA TYR A 82 6.10 3.22 -7.76
C TYR A 82 7.47 2.60 -7.49
N LYS A 83 7.61 1.27 -7.58
CA LYS A 83 8.87 0.56 -7.35
C LYS A 83 9.90 0.91 -8.44
N ILE A 84 11.14 1.16 -8.04
CA ILE A 84 12.28 1.43 -8.94
C ILE A 84 13.40 0.41 -8.80
N HIS A 85 13.51 -0.27 -7.66
CA HIS A 85 14.51 -1.30 -7.40
C HIS A 85 13.89 -2.53 -6.73
N GLY A 86 14.42 -3.71 -7.06
CA GLY A 86 13.96 -4.98 -6.49
C GLY A 86 12.61 -5.47 -7.07
N PRO A 87 12.17 -6.66 -6.64
CA PRO A 87 10.93 -7.24 -7.13
C PRO A 87 9.71 -6.50 -6.59
N ILE A 88 8.63 -6.54 -7.36
CA ILE A 88 7.29 -6.17 -6.91
C ILE A 88 6.67 -7.43 -6.29
N ASP A 89 6.19 -7.34 -5.05
CA ASP A 89 5.50 -8.47 -4.42
C ASP A 89 4.10 -8.67 -5.01
N PHE A 90 3.59 -9.90 -4.94
CA PHE A 90 2.28 -10.25 -5.50
C PHE A 90 1.10 -9.49 -4.88
N GLY A 91 1.26 -8.96 -3.66
CA GLY A 91 0.21 -8.19 -3.01
C GLY A 91 0.13 -6.74 -3.47
N ASN A 92 1.13 -6.29 -4.20
CA ASN A 92 1.31 -4.92 -4.65
C ASN A 92 1.57 -4.83 -6.16
N SER A 93 1.22 -5.87 -6.93
CA SER A 93 1.38 -5.96 -8.39
C SER A 93 0.18 -5.43 -9.18
#